data_AF-A0A259CX61-F1
#
_entry.id   AF-A0A259CX61-F1
#
_cell.length_a   1.000
_cell.length_b   1.000
_cell.length_c   1.000
_cell.angle_alpha   90.00
_cell.angle_beta   90.00
_cell.angle_gamma   90.00
#
_symmetry.space_group_name_H-M   'P 1'
#
loop_
_entity.id
_entity.type
_entity.pdbx_description
1 polymer ?
#
loop_
_entity_poly.entity_id
_entity_poly.type
_entity_poly.pdbx_seq_one_letter_code
_entity_poly.pdbx_strand_id
1 'polypeptide(L)'
;MLGYIKWVDGLSKSIGHAFGWTVVLLTLGTCYEVFMRYVLNNPTDWAFDMSYMFYGALFMMAGPYTLSKAAMVRGDFLYRTWKETTQAKVDLVLYFLFYFPGILALIIIGGRYGFDAMMIREVSVNSPVGVPVWPLKMII
;
A
#
# COMPACT_ATOMS: atom_id res chain seq x y z
N MET A 1 15.21 -15.22 -19.45
CA MET A 1 13.85 -14.65 -19.31
C MET A 1 13.09 -15.23 -18.11
N LEU A 2 12.98 -16.56 -17.97
CA LEU A 2 12.27 -17.19 -16.82
C LEU A 2 12.87 -16.86 -15.44
N GLY A 3 14.20 -16.70 -15.33
CA GLY A 3 14.85 -16.36 -14.06
C GLY A 3 14.48 -14.97 -13.52
N TYR A 4 14.37 -13.97 -14.41
CA TYR A 4 13.98 -12.61 -14.05
C TYR A 4 12.53 -12.55 -13.56
N ILE A 5 11.61 -13.21 -14.27
CA ILE A 5 10.20 -13.27 -13.88
C ILE A 5 10.04 -13.92 -12.50
N LYS A 6 10.69 -15.06 -12.26
CA LYS A 6 10.67 -15.73 -10.95
C LYS A 6 11.25 -14.87 -9.83
N TRP A 7 12.27 -14.07 -10.13
CA TRP A 7 12.85 -13.15 -9.17
C TRP A 7 11.88 -12.02 -8.80
N VAL A 8 11.23 -11.40 -9.80
CA VAL A 8 10.21 -10.35 -9.57
C VAL A 8 9.01 -10.89 -8.80
N ASP A 9 8.53 -12.09 -9.14
CA ASP A 9 7.44 -12.76 -8.42
C ASP A 9 7.84 -13.10 -6.98
N GLY A 10 9.07 -13.57 -6.78
CA GLY A 10 9.62 -13.87 -5.46
C GLY A 10 9.74 -12.62 -4.59
N LEU A 11 10.21 -11.52 -5.17
CA LEU A 11 10.32 -10.23 -4.50
C LEU A 11 8.95 -9.69 -4.10
N SER A 12 7.98 -9.69 -5.03
CA SER A 12 6.60 -9.24 -4.76
C SER A 12 5.93 -10.06 -3.66
N LYS A 13 6.12 -11.39 -3.68
CA LYS A 13 5.61 -12.28 -2.63
C LYS A 13 6.26 -12.00 -1.27
N SER A 14 7.57 -11.83 -1.25
CA SER A 14 8.33 -11.57 -0.02
C SER A 14 7.90 -10.26 0.64
N ILE A 15 7.80 -9.19 -0.16
CA ILE A 15 7.37 -7.87 0.32
C ILE A 15 5.93 -7.95 0.84
N GLY A 16 5.00 -8.55 0.10
CA GLY A 16 3.62 -8.68 0.57
C GLY A 16 3.48 -9.50 1.86
N HIS A 17 4.27 -10.56 2.04
CA HIS A 17 4.31 -11.31 3.29
C HIS A 17 4.93 -10.49 4.44
N ALA A 18 5.99 -9.72 4.18
CA ALA A 18 6.61 -8.86 5.18
C ALA A 18 5.61 -7.81 5.69
N PHE A 19 4.91 -7.13 4.79
CA PHE A 19 3.86 -6.18 5.17
C PHE A 19 2.64 -6.86 5.79
N GLY A 20 2.34 -8.11 5.45
CA GLY A 20 1.31 -8.90 6.13
C GLY A 20 1.49 -8.97 7.66
N TRP A 21 2.74 -8.97 8.16
CA TRP A 21 3.02 -8.94 9.60
C TRP A 21 2.64 -7.64 10.29
N THR A 22 2.46 -6.53 9.55
CA THR A 22 2.00 -5.25 10.14
C THR A 22 0.62 -5.37 10.77
N VAL A 23 -0.22 -6.32 10.33
CA VAL A 23 -1.53 -6.58 10.96
C VAL A 23 -1.39 -7.07 12.40
N VAL A 24 -0.34 -7.86 12.69
CA VAL A 24 -0.07 -8.36 14.04
C VAL A 24 0.38 -7.20 14.93
N LEU A 25 1.28 -6.34 14.43
CA LEU A 25 1.73 -5.14 15.15
C LEU A 25 0.57 -4.18 15.43
N LEU A 26 -0.30 -3.96 14.44
CA LEU A 26 -1.51 -3.15 14.59
C LEU A 26 -2.44 -3.72 15.66
N THR A 27 -2.67 -5.04 15.62
CA THR A 27 -3.56 -5.70 16.59
C THR A 27 -3.00 -5.57 18.00
N LEU A 28 -1.71 -5.86 18.20
CA LEU A 28 -1.05 -5.74 19.50
C LEU A 28 -1.06 -4.29 20.02
N GLY A 29 -0.80 -3.30 19.15
CA GLY A 29 -0.86 -1.89 19.51
C GLY A 29 -2.27 -1.46 19.93
N THR A 30 -3.30 -1.94 19.23
CA THR A 30 -4.70 -1.65 19.56
C THR A 30 -5.11 -2.32 20.87
N CYS A 31 -4.75 -3.58 21.08
CA CYS A 31 -4.99 -4.28 22.35
C CYS A 31 -4.30 -3.59 23.53
N TYR A 32 -3.06 -3.12 23.33
CA TYR A 32 -2.32 -2.36 24.33
C TYR A 32 -3.05 -1.06 24.68
N GLU A 33 -3.50 -0.30 23.69
CA GLU A 33 -4.25 0.95 23.94
C GLU A 33 -5.57 0.68 24.68
N VAL A 34 -6.32 -0.36 24.29
CA VAL A 34 -7.55 -0.76 24.97
C VAL A 34 -7.26 -1.12 26.43
N PHE A 35 -6.19 -1.86 26.70
CA PHE A 35 -5.78 -2.20 28.07
C PHE A 35 -5.40 -0.96 28.87
N MET A 36 -4.54 -0.10 28.34
CA MET A 36 -4.09 1.13 28.98
C MET A 36 -5.25 2.07 29.30
N ARG A 37 -6.19 2.22 28.35
CA ARG A 37 -7.35 3.09 28.50
C ARG A 37 -8.38 2.57 29.49
N TYR A 38 -8.77 1.29 29.41
CA TYR A 38 -9.89 0.77 30.20
C TYR A 38 -9.48 0.09 31.50
N VAL A 39 -8.27 -0.46 31.59
CA VAL A 39 -7.79 -1.13 32.81
C VAL A 39 -6.96 -0.18 33.66
N LEU A 40 -6.06 0.58 33.03
CA LEU A 40 -5.12 1.45 33.74
C LEU A 40 -5.55 2.92 33.79
N ASN A 41 -6.66 3.29 33.13
CA ASN A 41 -7.16 4.67 33.02
C ASN A 41 -6.08 5.67 32.56
N ASN A 42 -5.14 5.23 31.75
CA ASN A 42 -4.03 6.04 31.23
C ASN A 42 -3.94 5.87 29.70
N PRO A 43 -4.76 6.60 28.92
CA PRO A 43 -4.79 6.45 27.47
C PRO A 43 -3.44 6.84 26.85
N THR A 44 -3.04 6.16 25.78
CA THR A 44 -1.79 6.50 25.09
C THR A 44 -2.02 7.45 23.93
N ASP A 45 -1.16 8.46 23.84
CA ASP A 45 -1.29 9.50 22.83
C ASP A 45 -0.76 9.05 21.45
N TRP A 46 0.09 8.02 21.38
CA TRP A 46 0.75 7.58 20.14
C TRP A 46 0.08 6.39 19.44
N ALA A 47 -0.76 5.61 20.13
CA ALA A 47 -1.26 4.33 19.61
C ALA A 47 -2.17 4.51 18.38
N PHE A 48 -2.90 5.63 18.32
CA PHE A 48 -3.71 5.97 17.15
C PHE A 48 -2.85 6.16 15.90
N ASP A 49 -1.80 6.97 15.98
CA ASP A 49 -0.92 7.25 14.84
C ASP A 49 -0.21 5.99 14.34
N MET A 50 0.28 5.15 15.25
CA MET A 50 0.89 3.88 14.87
C MET A 50 -0.09 2.96 14.17
N SER A 51 -1.32 2.85 14.67
CA SER A 51 -2.37 2.02 14.06
C SER A 51 -2.74 2.54 12.68
N TYR A 52 -2.87 3.86 12.53
CA TYR A 52 -3.12 4.52 11.24
C TYR A 52 -2.01 4.22 10.23
N MET A 53 -0.74 4.35 10.64
CA MET A 53 0.40 4.10 9.76
C MET A 53 0.54 2.64 9.34
N PHE A 54 0.40 1.70 10.27
CA PHE A 54 0.45 0.27 9.94
C PHE A 54 -0.72 -0.16 9.06
N TYR A 55 -1.92 0.37 9.31
CA TYR A 55 -3.08 0.09 8.47
C TYR A 55 -2.89 0.63 7.05
N GLY A 56 -2.44 1.88 6.92
CA GLY A 56 -2.14 2.50 5.64
C GLY A 56 -1.07 1.72 4.86
N ALA A 57 0.01 1.32 5.53
CA ALA A 57 1.07 0.52 4.93
C ALA A 57 0.56 -0.86 4.47
N LEU A 58 -0.24 -1.54 5.28
CA LEU A 58 -0.86 -2.81 4.93
C LEU A 58 -1.75 -2.67 3.69
N PHE A 59 -2.60 -1.64 3.65
CA PHE A 59 -3.53 -1.40 2.55
C PHE A 59 -2.79 -1.10 1.24
N MET A 60 -1.80 -0.20 1.28
CA MET A 60 -1.01 0.17 0.10
C MET A 60 -0.27 -1.03 -0.49
N MET A 61 0.25 -1.92 0.37
CA MET A 61 1.01 -3.09 -0.07
C MET A 61 0.14 -4.31 -0.42
N ALA A 62 -1.11 -4.35 0.03
CA ALA A 62 -2.07 -5.40 -0.32
C ALA A 62 -2.42 -5.39 -1.82
N GLY A 63 -2.48 -4.22 -2.46
CA GLY A 63 -2.74 -4.07 -3.89
C GLY A 63 -1.77 -4.86 -4.78
N PRO A 64 -0.46 -4.56 -4.77
CA PRO A 64 0.52 -5.28 -5.58
C PRO A 64 0.62 -6.77 -5.21
N TYR A 65 0.47 -7.13 -3.93
CA TYR A 65 0.47 -8.53 -3.50
C TYR A 65 -0.71 -9.31 -4.10
N THR A 66 -1.94 -8.79 -4.01
CA THR A 66 -3.13 -9.44 -4.58
C THR A 66 -3.09 -9.48 -6.10
N LEU A 67 -2.51 -8.45 -6.74
CA LEU A 67 -2.26 -8.43 -8.18
C LEU A 67 -1.31 -9.55 -8.60
N SER A 68 -0.22 -9.77 -7.87
CA SER A 68 0.73 -10.87 -8.13
C SER A 68 0.09 -12.26 -8.00
N LYS A 69 -0.98 -12.38 -7.22
CA LYS A 69 -1.76 -13.62 -7.02
C LYS A 69 -2.94 -13.76 -7.97
N ALA A 70 -3.14 -12.81 -8.89
CA ALA A 70 -4.34 -12.72 -9.73
C ALA A 70 -5.65 -12.79 -8.92
N ALA A 71 -5.62 -12.37 -7.66
CA ALA A 71 -6.76 -12.38 -6.75
C ALA A 71 -7.54 -11.05 -6.75
N MET A 72 -7.01 -10.04 -7.45
CA MET A 72 -7.68 -8.77 -7.65
C MET A 72 -8.90 -8.99 -8.55
N VAL A 73 -10.10 -8.65 -8.04
CA VAL A 73 -11.36 -8.86 -8.77
C VAL A 73 -11.32 -8.08 -10.08
N ARG A 74 -11.41 -8.80 -11.20
CA ARG A 74 -11.43 -8.21 -12.54
C ARG A 74 -12.84 -8.24 -13.12
N GLY A 75 -13.30 -7.11 -13.66
CA GLY A 75 -14.59 -6.97 -14.31
C GLY A 75 -14.61 -7.51 -15.75
N ASP A 76 -14.05 -8.69 -16.00
CA ASP A 76 -13.70 -9.15 -17.36
C ASP A 76 -14.82 -9.92 -18.08
N PHE A 77 -16.09 -9.77 -17.67
CA PHE A 77 -17.19 -10.57 -18.24
C PHE A 77 -17.36 -10.32 -19.76
N LEU A 78 -17.28 -9.05 -20.18
CA LEU A 78 -17.39 -8.66 -21.59
C LEU A 78 -16.06 -8.90 -22.33
N TYR A 79 -14.94 -8.56 -21.70
CA TYR A 79 -13.59 -8.70 -22.26
C TYR A 79 -13.31 -10.15 -22.68
N ARG A 80 -13.72 -11.14 -21.86
CA ARG A 80 -13.54 -12.58 -22.15
C ARG A 80 -14.30 -13.08 -23.39
N THR A 81 -15.33 -12.36 -23.85
CA THR A 81 -16.12 -12.76 -25.04
C THR A 81 -15.54 -12.25 -26.36
N TRP A 82 -14.56 -11.36 -26.32
CA TRP A 82 -13.96 -10.77 -27.52
C TRP A 82 -12.91 -11.68 -28.16
N LYS A 83 -12.64 -11.46 -29.45
CA LYS A 83 -11.52 -12.11 -30.16
C LYS A 83 -10.18 -11.61 -29.59
N GLU A 84 -9.16 -12.47 -29.60
CA GLU A 84 -7.81 -12.16 -29.09
C GLU A 84 -7.21 -10.88 -29.69
N THR A 85 -7.45 -10.63 -30.98
CA THR A 85 -6.95 -9.42 -31.67
C THR A 85 -7.63 -8.13 -31.18
N THR A 86 -8.90 -8.20 -30.78
CA THR A 86 -9.62 -7.06 -30.19
C THR A 86 -9.16 -6.82 -28.77
N GLN A 87 -8.97 -7.88 -27.98
CA GLN A 87 -8.41 -7.80 -26.62
C GLN A 87 -7.05 -7.09 -26.63
N ALA A 88 -6.11 -7.57 -27.45
CA ALA A 88 -4.76 -6.98 -27.53
C ALA A 88 -4.77 -5.51 -27.97
N LYS A 89 -5.65 -5.13 -28.91
CA LYS A 89 -5.77 -3.73 -29.36
C LYS A 89 -6.32 -2.83 -28.25
N VAL A 90 -7.39 -3.27 -27.57
CA VAL A 90 -8.00 -2.50 -26.48
C VAL A 90 -7.02 -2.39 -25.32
N ASP A 91 -6.33 -3.48 -24.95
CA ASP A 91 -5.31 -3.45 -23.92
C ASP A 91 -4.20 -2.46 -24.26
N LEU A 92 -3.67 -2.49 -25.49
CA LEU A 92 -2.63 -1.55 -25.90
C LEU A 92 -3.08 -0.09 -25.75
N VAL A 93 -4.30 0.22 -26.19
CA VAL A 93 -4.88 1.57 -26.10
C VAL A 93 -5.09 1.97 -24.64
N LEU A 94 -5.66 1.09 -23.81
CA LEU A 94 -5.92 1.37 -22.40
C LEU A 94 -4.63 1.49 -21.59
N TYR A 95 -3.64 0.64 -21.87
CA TYR A 95 -2.33 0.72 -21.24
C TYR A 95 -1.65 2.05 -21.57
N PHE A 96 -1.66 2.45 -22.84
CA PHE A 96 -0.99 3.65 -23.30
C PHE A 96 -1.69 4.93 -22.83
N LEU A 97 -3.03 5.00 -22.88
CA LEU A 97 -3.77 6.22 -22.55
C LEU A 97 -4.06 6.39 -21.05
N PHE A 98 -4.29 5.30 -20.32
CA PHE A 98 -4.76 5.38 -18.93
C PHE A 98 -3.75 4.80 -17.94
N TYR A 99 -3.26 3.59 -18.18
CA TYR A 99 -2.40 2.91 -17.20
C TYR A 99 -1.04 3.59 -17.05
N PHE A 100 -0.27 3.74 -18.13
CA PHE A 100 1.08 4.31 -18.06
C PHE A 100 1.07 5.78 -17.63
N PRO A 101 0.23 6.66 -18.19
CA PRO A 101 0.18 8.05 -17.75
C PRO A 101 -0.28 8.16 -16.29
N GLY A 102 -1.27 7.36 -15.88
CA GLY A 102 -1.78 7.34 -14.51
C GLY A 102 -0.73 6.89 -13.50
N ILE A 103 -0.10 5.72 -13.73
CA ILE A 103 0.93 5.18 -12.83
C ILE A 103 2.17 6.09 -12.79
N LEU A 104 2.61 6.62 -13.93
CA LEU A 104 3.75 7.56 -13.95
C LEU A 104 3.42 8.85 -13.20
N ALA A 105 2.21 9.41 -13.36
CA ALA A 105 1.80 10.58 -12.61
C ALA A 105 1.79 10.30 -11.09
N LEU A 106 1.27 9.15 -10.67
CA LEU A 106 1.27 8.74 -9.26
C LEU A 106 2.69 8.57 -8.71
N ILE A 107 3.60 7.93 -9.46
CA ILE A 107 4.99 7.74 -9.03
C ILE A 107 5.74 9.08 -8.96
N ILE A 108 5.59 9.95 -9.96
CA ILE A 108 6.33 11.21 -10.02
C ILE A 108 5.82 12.19 -8.95
N ILE A 109 4.51 12.38 -8.88
CA ILE A 109 3.90 13.33 -7.93
C ILE A 109 3.96 12.77 -6.52
N GLY A 110 3.62 11.49 -6.34
CA GLY A 110 3.69 10.79 -5.06
C GLY A 110 5.11 10.71 -4.53
N GLY A 111 6.09 10.38 -5.38
CA GLY A 111 7.50 10.34 -5.00
C GLY A 111 8.04 11.69 -4.57
N ARG A 112 7.67 12.78 -5.27
CA ARG A 112 8.00 14.15 -4.85
C ARG A 112 7.37 14.49 -3.50
N TYR A 113 6.08 14.19 -3.36
CA TYR A 113 5.35 14.43 -2.13
C TYR A 113 5.95 13.68 -0.93
N GLY A 114 6.32 12.42 -1.10
CA GLY A 114 7.01 11.63 -0.08
C GLY A 114 8.39 12.20 0.25
N PHE A 115 9.15 12.60 -0.75
CA PHE A 115 10.48 13.17 -0.56
C PHE A 115 10.44 14.51 0.18
N ASP A 116 9.52 15.39 -0.20
CA ASP A 116 9.30 16.67 0.48
C ASP A 116 8.91 16.45 1.94
N ALA A 117 8.01 15.49 2.22
CA ALA A 117 7.63 15.10 3.57
C ALA A 117 8.82 14.57 4.39
N MET A 118 9.71 13.81 3.77
CA MET A 118 10.94 13.30 4.40
C MET A 118 11.91 14.43 4.71
N MET A 119 12.08 15.39 3.80
CA MET A 119 12.96 16.56 4.00
C MET A 119 12.53 17.41 5.18
N ILE A 120 11.23 17.65 5.33
CA ILE A 120 10.68 18.43 6.45
C ILE A 120 10.48 17.60 7.73
N ARG A 121 10.77 16.29 7.68
CA ARG A 121 10.51 15.33 8.76
C ARG A 121 9.08 15.43 9.29
N GLU A 122 8.11 15.35 8.36
CA GLU A 122 6.71 15.58 8.68
C GLU A 122 6.19 14.65 9.78
N VAL A 123 5.48 15.24 10.74
CA VAL A 123 4.88 14.55 11.88
C VAL A 123 3.36 14.57 11.79
N SER A 124 2.71 13.58 12.39
CA SER A 124 1.25 13.49 12.47
C SER A 124 0.67 14.68 13.23
N VAL A 125 -0.42 15.24 12.69
CA VAL A 125 -1.23 16.29 13.35
C VAL A 125 -2.34 15.65 14.20
N ASN A 126 -2.56 14.34 14.06
CA ASN A 126 -3.66 13.65 14.73
C ASN A 126 -3.37 13.34 16.20
N SER A 127 -2.09 13.34 16.62
CA SER A 127 -1.72 13.16 18.02
C SER A 127 -0.74 14.21 18.55
N PRO A 128 -0.75 14.46 19.87
CA PRO A 128 0.19 15.38 20.51
C PRO A 128 1.66 14.93 20.45
N VAL A 129 1.92 13.64 20.23
CA VAL A 129 3.28 13.04 20.29
C VAL A 129 4.10 13.37 19.04
N GLY A 130 3.45 13.75 17.94
CA GLY A 130 4.14 14.11 16.70
C GLY A 130 4.89 12.92 16.09
N VAL A 131 4.18 11.80 15.89
CA VAL A 131 4.78 10.59 15.27
C VAL A 131 5.19 10.90 13.83
N PRO A 132 6.42 10.56 13.39
CA PRO A 132 6.87 10.82 12.02
C PRO A 132 6.01 10.09 10.99
N VAL A 133 5.29 10.82 10.15
CA VAL A 133 4.33 10.25 9.17
C VAL A 133 4.95 10.07 7.79
N TRP A 134 6.04 10.78 7.49
CA TRP A 134 6.74 10.71 6.22
C TRP A 134 7.12 9.30 5.75
N PRO A 135 7.42 8.28 6.60
CA PRO A 135 7.70 6.94 6.12
C PRO A 135 6.52 6.28 5.40
N LEU A 136 5.29 6.56 5.84
CA LEU A 136 4.07 6.08 5.18
C LEU A 136 3.91 6.72 3.80
N LYS A 137 4.22 8.01 3.67
CA LYS A 137 4.13 8.75 2.40
C LYS A 137 5.16 8.28 1.37
N MET A 138 6.27 7.70 1.83
CA MET A 138 7.33 7.13 0.98
C MET A 138 7.01 5.75 0.42
N ILE A 139 5.92 5.10 0.84
CA ILE A 139 5.54 3.76 0.35
C ILE A 139 5.04 3.78 -1.11
N ILE A 140 4.70 4.97 -1.62
CA ILE A 140 4.17 5.17 -2.98
C ILE A 140 5.21 4.94 -4.09
#